data_AF-A0A023ELX3-F1
#
_entry.id   AF-A0A023ELX3-F1
#
_cell.length_a   1.000
_cell.length_b   1.000
_cell.length_c   1.000
_cell.angle_alpha   90.00
_cell.angle_beta   90.00
_cell.angle_gamma   90.00
#
_symmetry.space_group_name_H-M   'P 1'
#
loop_
_entity.id
_entity.type
_entity.pdbx_description
1 polymer ?
#
loop_
_entity_poly.entity_id
_entity_poly.type
_entity_poly.pdbx_seq_one_letter_code
_entity_poly.pdbx_strand_id
1 'polypeptide(L)'
;LERPRGFRAIFYHVLVFFMVFTCLALSVFSTIQEYEDQAIAILFVMEIIVVIWFSIEFFLRLWSSGCRSRYQGAVGRLKFLKRPFCIIDIVTIIASIVVLVMGTSGQVFATSALRGLRFFQILRMVRMDRRGGTWKLLGSVVYAHRQELITTLYIGFLGLIFASFLVYLMEKDVKETKFNNFAQALWWGVITLCTVGYGDMVPETWQGKIIASFCALLGISFFALPAGILGSGFALKVQQQQRQKHMIRRRQPAATLIQSLWRCYAADS
;
A
#
# COMPACT_ATOMS: atom_id res chain seq x y z
N LEU A 1 -15.36 -2.53 -15.30
CA LEU A 1 -15.13 -2.81 -13.86
C LEU A 1 -13.75 -3.42 -13.58
N GLU A 2 -13.37 -4.58 -14.15
CA GLU A 2 -12.02 -5.18 -13.92
C GLU A 2 -10.90 -4.60 -14.80
N ARG A 3 -11.24 -4.16 -16.01
CA ARG A 3 -10.26 -3.60 -16.95
C ARG A 3 -10.64 -2.21 -17.47
N PRO A 4 -10.37 -1.13 -16.72
CA PRO A 4 -10.63 0.20 -17.23
C PRO A 4 -9.78 0.46 -18.47
N ARG A 5 -10.46 0.84 -19.56
CA ARG A 5 -9.87 1.41 -20.77
C ARG A 5 -10.74 2.58 -21.18
N GLY A 6 -10.11 3.69 -21.55
CA GLY A 6 -10.81 4.91 -21.95
C GLY A 6 -11.27 5.81 -20.80
N PHE A 7 -11.71 7.01 -21.17
CA PHE A 7 -12.00 8.11 -20.26
C PHE A 7 -13.14 7.81 -19.27
N ARG A 8 -14.25 7.24 -19.74
CA ARG A 8 -15.44 6.95 -18.89
C ARG A 8 -15.11 5.99 -17.74
N ALA A 9 -14.27 4.99 -17.99
CA ALA A 9 -13.87 4.04 -16.96
C ALA A 9 -12.96 4.70 -15.92
N ILE A 10 -12.01 5.53 -16.36
CA ILE A 10 -11.13 6.29 -15.47
C ILE A 10 -11.96 7.24 -14.60
N PHE A 11 -12.89 7.98 -15.20
CA PHE A 11 -13.78 8.88 -14.48
C PHE A 11 -14.56 8.17 -13.36
N TYR A 12 -15.13 6.99 -13.64
CA TYR A 12 -15.79 6.18 -12.61
C TYR A 12 -14.85 5.81 -11.45
N HIS A 13 -13.61 5.36 -11.75
CA HIS A 13 -12.64 5.01 -10.71
C HIS A 13 -12.20 6.22 -9.88
N VAL A 14 -12.06 7.39 -10.51
CA VAL A 14 -11.73 8.65 -9.84
C VAL A 14 -12.88 9.09 -8.93
N LEU A 15 -14.13 8.98 -9.39
CA LEU A 15 -15.31 9.28 -8.56
C LEU A 15 -15.36 8.37 -7.33
N VAL A 16 -15.17 7.06 -7.51
CA VAL A 16 -15.12 6.10 -6.39
C VAL A 16 -13.96 6.41 -5.44
N PHE A 17 -12.81 6.88 -5.95
CA PHE A 17 -11.68 7.30 -5.14
C PHE A 17 -12.05 8.50 -4.26
N PHE A 18 -12.62 9.55 -4.83
CA PHE A 18 -13.06 10.72 -4.07
C PHE A 18 -14.13 10.36 -3.04
N MET A 19 -15.10 9.51 -3.39
CA MET A 19 -16.12 9.03 -2.45
C MET A 19 -15.51 8.35 -1.21
N VAL A 20 -14.55 7.44 -1.41
CA VAL A 20 -13.85 6.77 -0.30
C VAL A 20 -12.97 7.74 0.47
N PHE A 21 -12.26 8.63 -0.23
CA PHE A 21 -11.38 9.62 0.39
C PHE A 21 -12.15 10.60 1.27
N THR A 22 -13.30 11.10 0.83
CA THR A 22 -14.18 11.95 1.64
C THR A 22 -14.69 11.22 2.88
N CYS A 23 -15.05 9.93 2.76
CA CYS A 23 -15.44 9.12 3.91
C CYS A 23 -14.28 8.96 4.93
N LEU A 24 -13.05 8.78 4.45
CA LEU A 24 -11.86 8.73 5.31
C LEU A 24 -11.61 10.08 5.99
N ALA A 25 -11.69 11.19 5.24
CA ALA A 25 -11.51 12.53 5.79
C ALA A 25 -12.55 12.84 6.87
N LEU A 26 -13.84 12.55 6.62
CA LEU A 26 -14.90 12.68 7.61
C LEU A 26 -14.67 11.80 8.84
N SER A 27 -14.11 10.59 8.67
CA SER A 27 -13.73 9.74 9.79
C SER A 27 -12.64 10.38 10.64
N VAL A 28 -11.69 11.10 10.05
CA VAL A 28 -10.67 11.86 10.81
C VAL A 28 -11.30 13.05 11.52
N PHE A 29 -12.18 13.80 10.86
CA PHE A 29 -12.91 14.91 11.50
C PHE A 29 -13.76 14.44 12.68
N SER A 30 -14.33 13.22 12.62
CA SER A 30 -15.07 12.63 13.74
C SER A 30 -14.23 12.35 14.99
N THR A 31 -12.90 12.43 14.91
CA THR A 31 -12.02 12.30 16.08
C THR A 31 -11.68 13.64 16.75
N ILE A 32 -12.06 14.76 16.13
CA ILE A 32 -11.85 16.11 16.67
C ILE A 32 -13.10 16.50 17.45
N GLN A 33 -12.94 16.76 18.76
CA GLN A 33 -14.04 17.02 19.69
C GLN A 33 -14.94 18.20 19.26
N GLU A 34 -14.38 19.20 18.56
CA GLU A 34 -15.13 20.37 18.06
C GLU A 34 -16.14 20.05 16.93
N TYR A 35 -15.87 19.01 16.13
CA TYR A 35 -16.67 18.67 14.93
C TYR A 35 -17.33 17.29 15.04
N GLU A 36 -17.25 16.64 16.19
CA GLU A 36 -17.63 15.25 16.37
C GLU A 36 -19.08 14.98 15.95
N ASP A 37 -20.05 15.72 16.51
CA ASP A 37 -21.48 15.47 16.28
C ASP A 37 -21.89 15.67 14.82
N GLN A 38 -21.43 16.77 14.20
CA GLN A 38 -21.73 17.06 12.79
C GLN A 38 -21.04 16.06 11.86
N ALA A 39 -19.80 15.71 12.14
CA ALA A 39 -19.05 14.74 11.34
C ALA A 39 -19.67 13.35 11.45
N ILE A 40 -20.11 12.91 12.63
CA ILE A 40 -20.77 11.60 12.82
C ILE A 40 -22.08 11.52 12.02
N ALA A 41 -22.90 12.57 12.04
CA ALA A 41 -24.16 12.59 11.29
C ALA A 41 -23.94 12.49 9.76
N ILE A 42 -23.01 13.29 9.22
CA ILE A 42 -22.67 13.28 7.78
C ILE A 42 -22.01 11.95 7.41
N LEU A 43 -21.12 11.43 8.26
CA LEU A 43 -20.43 10.16 8.06
C LEU A 43 -21.42 9.00 7.96
N PHE A 44 -22.44 8.96 8.83
CA PHE A 44 -23.46 7.90 8.81
C PHE A 44 -24.22 7.86 7.48
N VAL A 45 -24.66 9.02 6.97
CA VAL A 45 -25.33 9.12 5.67
C VAL A 45 -24.39 8.69 4.54
N MET A 46 -23.16 9.19 4.54
CA MET A 46 -22.16 8.81 3.54
C MET A 46 -21.85 7.32 3.56
N GLU A 47 -21.75 6.71 4.74
CA GLU A 47 -21.47 5.29 4.91
C GLU A 47 -22.59 4.40 4.34
N ILE A 48 -23.86 4.77 4.56
CA ILE A 48 -25.00 4.10 3.92
C ILE A 48 -24.86 4.16 2.39
N ILE A 49 -24.58 5.34 1.83
CA ILE A 49 -24.43 5.53 0.38
C ILE A 49 -23.27 4.66 -0.14
N VAL A 50 -22.10 4.66 0.51
CA VAL A 50 -20.96 3.85 0.02
C VAL A 50 -21.23 2.35 0.14
N VAL A 51 -21.90 1.89 1.20
CA VAL A 51 -22.23 0.48 1.38
C VAL A 51 -23.17 -0.01 0.30
N ILE A 52 -24.24 0.75 0.01
CA ILE A 52 -25.16 0.42 -1.08
C ILE A 52 -24.41 0.38 -2.41
N TRP A 53 -23.62 1.42 -2.69
CA TRP A 53 -22.83 1.50 -3.93
C TRP A 53 -21.86 0.33 -4.09
N PHE A 54 -21.12 -0.04 -3.04
CA PHE A 54 -20.15 -1.14 -3.08
C PHE A 54 -20.80 -2.50 -3.12
N SER A 55 -21.95 -2.67 -2.47
CA SER A 55 -22.74 -3.90 -2.56
C SER A 55 -23.19 -4.12 -4.00
N ILE A 56 -23.80 -3.09 -4.62
CA ILE A 56 -24.22 -3.14 -6.03
C ILE A 56 -23.00 -3.41 -6.94
N GLU A 57 -21.89 -2.69 -6.75
CA GLU A 57 -20.68 -2.90 -7.55
C GLU A 57 -20.15 -4.34 -7.42
N PHE A 58 -20.14 -4.89 -6.20
CA PHE A 58 -19.70 -6.25 -5.93
C PHE A 58 -20.61 -7.30 -6.58
N PHE A 59 -21.94 -7.15 -6.47
CA PHE A 59 -22.89 -8.06 -7.11
C PHE A 59 -22.80 -8.02 -8.65
N LEU A 60 -22.74 -6.82 -9.25
CA LEU A 60 -22.55 -6.67 -10.69
C LEU A 60 -21.23 -7.28 -11.16
N ARG A 61 -20.18 -7.19 -10.34
CA ARG A 61 -18.88 -7.81 -10.64
C ARG A 61 -18.94 -9.33 -10.54
N LEU A 62 -19.60 -9.88 -9.52
CA LEU A 62 -19.80 -11.32 -9.37
C LEU A 62 -20.63 -11.87 -10.53
N TRP A 63 -21.68 -11.17 -10.95
CA TRP A 63 -22.50 -11.54 -12.11
C TRP A 63 -21.70 -11.53 -13.41
N SER A 64 -21.01 -10.41 -13.71
CA SER A 64 -20.20 -10.26 -14.92
C SER A 64 -18.96 -11.16 -14.96
N SER A 65 -18.51 -11.72 -13.83
CA SER A 65 -17.41 -12.69 -13.80
C SER A 65 -17.71 -13.94 -14.64
N GLY A 66 -18.98 -14.30 -14.79
CA GLY A 66 -19.44 -15.44 -15.59
C GLY A 66 -19.15 -15.34 -17.09
N CYS A 67 -18.81 -14.15 -17.61
CA CYS A 67 -18.40 -13.97 -19.01
C CYS A 67 -17.06 -14.65 -19.34
N ARG A 68 -16.25 -15.03 -18.34
CA ARG A 68 -15.02 -15.79 -18.58
C ARG A 68 -15.29 -17.28 -18.37
N SER A 69 -14.88 -18.10 -19.34
CA SER A 69 -14.95 -19.57 -19.27
C SER A 69 -14.38 -20.13 -17.96
N ARG A 70 -13.32 -19.52 -17.40
CA ARG A 70 -12.73 -19.92 -16.11
C ARG A 70 -13.67 -19.79 -14.89
N TYR A 71 -14.68 -18.93 -14.93
CA TYR A 71 -15.59 -18.63 -13.79
C TYR A 71 -17.06 -18.98 -14.09
N GLN A 72 -17.30 -19.88 -15.05
CA GLN A 72 -18.65 -20.35 -15.34
C GLN A 72 -19.16 -21.30 -14.24
N GLY A 73 -20.48 -21.27 -14.00
CA GLY A 73 -21.16 -22.08 -12.97
C GLY A 73 -20.91 -21.61 -11.52
N ALA A 74 -21.55 -22.29 -10.57
CA ALA A 74 -21.46 -21.97 -9.14
C ALA A 74 -20.03 -22.16 -8.59
N VAL A 75 -19.35 -23.23 -9.01
CA VAL A 75 -17.95 -23.52 -8.62
C VAL A 75 -16.99 -22.47 -9.17
N GLY A 76 -17.22 -22.00 -10.40
CA GLY A 76 -16.44 -20.93 -11.02
C GLY A 76 -16.59 -19.60 -10.28
N ARG A 77 -17.82 -19.25 -9.88
CA ARG A 77 -18.09 -18.05 -9.05
C ARG A 77 -17.46 -18.15 -7.66
N LEU A 78 -17.49 -19.32 -7.01
CA LEU A 78 -16.81 -19.51 -5.72
C LEU A 78 -15.28 -19.35 -5.84
N LYS A 79 -14.68 -19.81 -6.96
CA LYS A 79 -13.26 -19.58 -7.26
C LYS A 79 -12.95 -18.09 -7.48
N PHE A 80 -13.90 -17.31 -7.99
CA PHE A 80 -13.76 -15.85 -8.09
C PHE A 80 -13.74 -15.18 -6.71
N LEU A 81 -14.63 -15.59 -5.80
CA LEU A 81 -14.70 -15.06 -4.43
C LEU A 81 -13.42 -15.29 -3.62
N LYS A 82 -12.70 -16.40 -3.86
CA LYS A 82 -11.43 -16.72 -3.19
C LYS A 82 -10.23 -15.84 -3.61
N ARG A 83 -10.43 -14.86 -4.51
CA ARG A 83 -9.36 -13.92 -4.88
C ARG A 83 -9.13 -12.92 -3.74
N PRO A 84 -7.86 -12.57 -3.42
CA PRO A 84 -7.55 -11.74 -2.25
C PRO A 84 -8.26 -10.38 -2.25
N PHE A 85 -8.35 -9.70 -3.40
CA PHE A 85 -9.07 -8.43 -3.51
C PHE A 85 -10.59 -8.57 -3.37
N CYS A 86 -11.16 -9.72 -3.79
CA CYS A 86 -12.59 -9.99 -3.56
C CYS A 86 -12.86 -10.27 -2.08
N ILE A 87 -11.94 -10.92 -1.38
CA ILE A 87 -12.02 -11.11 0.07
C ILE A 87 -11.97 -9.75 0.78
N ILE A 88 -11.05 -8.85 0.39
CA ILE A 88 -11.00 -7.48 0.94
C ILE A 88 -12.34 -6.76 0.71
N ASP A 89 -12.90 -6.82 -0.50
CA ASP A 89 -14.20 -6.20 -0.77
C ASP A 89 -15.31 -6.77 0.13
N ILE A 90 -15.40 -8.08 0.30
CA ILE A 90 -16.39 -8.74 1.18
C ILE A 90 -16.20 -8.31 2.63
N VAL A 91 -14.96 -8.37 3.15
CA VAL A 91 -14.65 -7.96 4.52
C VAL A 91 -15.02 -6.48 4.73
N THR A 92 -14.72 -5.61 3.77
CA THR A 92 -15.09 -4.19 3.88
C THR A 92 -16.60 -3.98 3.89
N ILE A 93 -17.36 -4.69 3.05
CA ILE A 93 -18.83 -4.58 3.01
C ILE A 93 -19.43 -5.09 4.33
N ILE A 94 -19.00 -6.26 4.81
CA ILE A 94 -19.47 -6.85 6.07
C ILE A 94 -19.15 -5.92 7.25
N ALA A 95 -17.90 -5.44 7.36
CA ALA A 95 -17.51 -4.52 8.42
C ALA A 95 -18.37 -3.25 8.42
N SER A 96 -18.70 -2.72 7.23
CA SER A 96 -19.54 -1.51 7.11
C SER A 96 -20.99 -1.77 7.51
N ILE A 97 -21.55 -2.94 7.17
CA ILE A 97 -22.90 -3.32 7.61
C ILE A 97 -22.94 -3.48 9.13
N VAL A 98 -21.92 -4.11 9.72
CA VAL A 98 -21.81 -4.25 11.19
C VAL A 98 -21.75 -2.88 11.86
N VAL A 99 -20.97 -1.94 11.32
CA VAL A 99 -20.90 -0.55 11.82
C VAL A 99 -22.27 0.12 11.78
N LEU A 100 -23.02 0.00 10.68
CA LEU A 100 -24.34 0.60 10.54
C LEU A 100 -25.36 0.01 11.51
N VAL A 101 -25.37 -1.32 11.70
CA VAL A 101 -26.30 -2.01 12.61
C VAL A 101 -25.98 -1.73 14.08
N MET A 102 -24.69 -1.69 14.44
CA MET A 102 -24.30 -1.36 15.81
C MET A 102 -24.54 0.12 16.13
N GLY A 103 -24.34 1.00 15.16
CA GLY A 103 -24.57 2.44 15.30
C GLY A 103 -26.03 2.80 15.61
N THR A 104 -27.00 2.04 15.09
CA THR A 104 -28.43 2.29 15.35
C THR A 104 -28.91 1.75 16.69
N SER A 105 -28.21 0.76 17.26
CA SER A 105 -28.63 0.08 18.50
C SER A 105 -28.39 0.88 19.80
N GLY A 106 -27.73 2.04 19.73
CA GLY A 106 -27.56 2.97 20.86
C GLY A 106 -26.79 2.43 22.08
N GLN A 107 -26.26 1.21 22.01
CA GLN A 107 -25.53 0.61 23.13
C GLN A 107 -24.18 1.29 23.33
N VAL A 108 -23.85 1.67 24.57
CA VAL A 108 -22.59 2.37 24.93
C VAL A 108 -21.35 1.55 24.54
N PHE A 109 -21.43 0.21 24.54
CA PHE A 109 -20.41 -0.69 24.01
C PHE A 109 -20.14 -0.54 22.51
N ALA A 110 -21.13 -0.05 21.74
CA ALA A 110 -20.95 0.23 20.33
C ALA A 110 -19.94 1.35 20.10
N THR A 111 -19.83 2.37 20.97
CA THR A 111 -18.94 3.52 20.72
C THR A 111 -17.46 3.16 20.64
N SER A 112 -16.99 2.21 21.44
CA SER A 112 -15.60 1.72 21.42
C SER A 112 -15.36 0.71 20.28
N ALA A 113 -16.31 -0.20 20.03
CA ALA A 113 -16.22 -1.16 18.93
C ALA A 113 -16.30 -0.46 17.56
N LEU A 114 -17.15 0.57 17.42
CA LEU A 114 -17.27 1.39 16.22
C LEU A 114 -15.96 2.12 15.90
N ARG A 115 -15.23 2.62 16.92
CA ARG A 115 -13.92 3.24 16.73
C ARG A 115 -12.89 2.27 16.14
N GLY A 116 -12.84 1.03 16.63
CA GLY A 116 -11.99 -0.02 16.05
C GLY A 116 -12.41 -0.43 14.65
N LEU A 117 -13.72 -0.52 14.40
CA LEU A 117 -14.25 -0.89 13.08
C LEU A 117 -14.00 0.18 12.01
N ARG A 118 -13.88 1.46 12.38
CA ARG A 118 -13.44 2.54 11.48
C ARG A 118 -12.06 2.27 10.87
N PHE A 119 -11.18 1.54 11.54
CA PHE A 119 -9.89 1.13 10.97
C PHE A 119 -10.05 0.26 9.71
N PHE A 120 -11.07 -0.61 9.65
CA PHE A 120 -11.36 -1.40 8.44
C PHE A 120 -11.80 -0.53 7.26
N GLN A 121 -12.21 0.72 7.48
CA GLN A 121 -12.52 1.65 6.39
C GLN A 121 -11.27 2.04 5.59
N ILE A 122 -10.08 2.04 6.20
CA ILE A 122 -8.81 2.26 5.49
C ILE A 122 -8.58 1.16 4.43
N LEU A 123 -9.05 -0.07 4.68
CA LEU A 123 -8.98 -1.16 3.70
C LEU A 123 -9.79 -0.85 2.41
N ARG A 124 -10.78 0.05 2.47
CA ARG A 124 -11.51 0.53 1.28
C ARG A 124 -10.60 1.28 0.30
N MET A 125 -9.45 1.80 0.75
CA MET A 125 -8.44 2.41 -0.12
C MET A 125 -7.60 1.32 -0.81
N VAL A 126 -7.27 0.24 -0.11
CA VAL A 126 -6.46 -0.88 -0.64
C VAL A 126 -7.13 -1.55 -1.85
N ARG A 127 -8.46 -1.66 -1.85
CA ARG A 127 -9.21 -2.24 -2.97
C ARG A 127 -9.15 -1.40 -4.27
N MET A 128 -8.69 -0.13 -4.20
CA MET A 128 -8.53 0.71 -5.39
C MET A 128 -7.55 0.06 -6.39
N ASP A 129 -6.56 -0.69 -5.90
CA ASP A 129 -5.71 -1.55 -6.76
C ASP A 129 -6.41 -2.89 -7.06
N ARG A 130 -7.42 -2.84 -7.94
CA ARG A 130 -8.30 -3.99 -8.26
C ARG A 130 -7.60 -5.22 -8.85
N ARG A 131 -6.38 -5.08 -9.38
CA ARG A 131 -5.66 -6.19 -10.02
C ARG A 131 -4.43 -6.64 -9.24
N GLY A 132 -4.08 -5.93 -8.17
CA GLY A 132 -2.78 -6.05 -7.52
C GLY A 132 -1.64 -5.82 -8.52
N GLY A 133 -1.86 -4.97 -9.52
CA GLY A 133 -0.87 -4.74 -10.57
C GLY A 133 0.36 -4.05 -9.99
N THR A 134 0.11 -3.06 -9.13
CA THR A 134 1.13 -2.31 -8.40
C THR A 134 1.87 -3.23 -7.44
N TRP A 135 1.15 -4.03 -6.64
CA TRP A 135 1.74 -4.99 -5.72
C TRP A 135 2.57 -6.08 -6.42
N LYS A 136 2.11 -6.59 -7.57
CA LYS A 136 2.88 -7.55 -8.37
C LYS A 136 4.13 -6.91 -8.98
N LEU A 137 4.01 -5.67 -9.45
CA LEU A 137 5.14 -4.94 -10.01
C LEU A 137 6.21 -4.72 -8.92
N LEU A 138 5.81 -4.16 -7.78
CA LEU A 138 6.62 -3.93 -6.60
C LEU A 138 7.26 -5.23 -6.13
N GLY A 139 6.47 -6.26 -5.85
CA GLY A 139 6.97 -7.56 -5.40
C GLY A 139 7.95 -8.19 -6.38
N SER A 140 7.74 -8.02 -7.69
CA SER A 140 8.70 -8.54 -8.68
C SER A 140 9.97 -7.69 -8.81
N VAL A 141 9.96 -6.38 -8.50
CA VAL A 141 11.20 -5.58 -8.39
C VAL A 141 11.95 -5.95 -7.12
N VAL A 142 11.26 -6.01 -5.98
CA VAL A 142 11.83 -6.45 -4.69
C VAL A 142 12.44 -7.84 -4.81
N TYR A 143 11.74 -8.78 -5.44
CA TYR A 143 12.25 -10.13 -5.63
C TYR A 143 13.48 -10.17 -6.54
N ALA A 144 13.52 -9.35 -7.60
CA ALA A 144 14.67 -9.26 -8.50
C ALA A 144 15.92 -8.75 -7.77
N HIS A 145 15.76 -7.73 -6.92
CA HIS A 145 16.84 -7.09 -6.17
C HIS A 145 16.94 -7.56 -4.71
N ARG A 146 16.41 -8.74 -4.37
CA ARG A 146 16.31 -9.21 -2.99
C ARG A 146 17.65 -9.31 -2.27
N GLN A 147 18.70 -9.74 -2.99
CA GLN A 147 20.03 -9.89 -2.40
C GLN A 147 20.64 -8.54 -2.01
N GLU A 148 20.54 -7.54 -2.91
CA GLU A 148 21.01 -6.18 -2.68
C GLU A 148 20.23 -5.52 -1.53
N LEU A 149 18.90 -5.70 -1.51
CA LEU A 149 18.04 -5.16 -0.46
C LEU A 149 18.33 -5.79 0.91
N ILE A 150 18.46 -7.11 0.99
CA ILE A 150 18.77 -7.81 2.25
C ILE A 150 20.15 -7.40 2.74
N THR A 151 21.15 -7.29 1.85
CA THR A 151 22.52 -6.90 2.20
C THR A 151 22.57 -5.48 2.76
N THR A 152 21.90 -4.52 2.10
CA THR A 152 21.86 -3.13 2.55
C THR A 152 21.11 -2.96 3.87
N LEU A 153 19.97 -3.65 4.04
CA LEU A 153 19.25 -3.64 5.32
C LEU A 153 20.04 -4.32 6.44
N TYR A 154 20.74 -5.42 6.16
CA TYR A 154 21.58 -6.09 7.15
C TYR A 154 22.74 -5.21 7.61
N ILE A 155 23.49 -4.61 6.68
CA ILE A 155 24.60 -3.70 7.03
C ILE A 155 24.08 -2.44 7.72
N GLY A 156 22.96 -1.87 7.25
CA GLY A 156 22.32 -0.73 7.89
C GLY A 156 21.87 -1.03 9.32
N PHE A 157 21.24 -2.19 9.55
CA PHE A 157 20.81 -2.61 10.88
C PHE A 157 22.00 -2.89 11.82
N LEU A 158 23.06 -3.52 11.33
CA LEU A 158 24.28 -3.72 12.10
C LEU A 158 24.94 -2.38 12.47
N GLY A 159 25.00 -1.45 11.50
CA GLY A 159 25.51 -0.10 11.72
C GLY A 159 24.66 0.70 12.72
N LEU A 160 23.33 0.54 12.69
CA LEU A 160 22.41 1.13 13.66
C LEU A 160 22.73 0.66 15.08
N ILE A 161 22.80 -0.65 15.30
CA ILE A 161 23.09 -1.23 16.62
C ILE A 161 24.45 -0.76 17.12
N PHE A 162 25.46 -0.77 16.24
CA PHE A 162 26.82 -0.35 16.58
C PHE A 162 26.89 1.14 16.93
N ALA A 163 26.28 2.01 16.12
CA ALA A 163 26.24 3.45 16.36
C ALA A 163 25.53 3.79 17.67
N SER A 164 24.35 3.21 17.90
CA SER A 164 23.59 3.40 19.14
C SER A 164 24.36 2.92 20.37
N PHE A 165 25.08 1.80 20.26
CA PHE A 165 25.89 1.28 21.36
C PHE A 165 27.08 2.19 21.68
N LEU A 166 27.81 2.67 20.67
CA LEU A 166 28.93 3.59 20.89
C LEU A 166 28.49 4.91 21.52
N VAL A 167 27.40 5.51 21.02
CA VAL A 167 26.87 6.75 21.59
C VAL A 167 26.36 6.52 23.01
N TYR A 168 25.69 5.40 23.27
CA TYR A 168 25.30 5.02 24.63
C TYR A 168 26.50 4.95 25.58
N LEU A 169 27.60 4.30 25.17
CA LEU A 169 28.79 4.19 26.00
C LEU A 169 29.43 5.55 26.32
N MET A 170 29.37 6.51 25.41
CA MET A 170 29.93 7.85 25.64
C MET A 170 29.03 8.73 26.49
N GLU A 171 27.71 8.55 26.43
CA GLU A 171 26.74 9.45 27.06
C GLU A 171 26.16 8.91 28.39
N LYS A 172 26.30 7.60 28.67
CA LYS A 172 25.66 6.95 29.83
C LYS A 172 26.06 7.48 31.21
N ASP A 173 27.27 8.02 31.34
CA ASP A 173 27.83 8.45 32.64
C ASP A 173 27.65 9.97 32.90
N VAL A 174 26.96 10.68 32.00
CA VAL A 174 26.78 12.13 32.06
C VAL A 174 25.41 12.47 32.62
N LYS A 175 25.38 13.27 33.70
CA LYS A 175 24.18 13.51 34.52
C LYS A 175 23.02 14.23 33.83
N GLU A 176 23.29 14.99 32.77
CA GLU A 176 22.29 15.79 32.03
C GLU A 176 21.76 15.07 30.78
N THR A 177 22.29 13.90 30.41
CA THR A 177 21.92 13.27 29.15
C THR A 177 20.62 12.49 29.27
N LYS A 178 19.92 12.39 28.13
CA LYS A 178 18.69 11.58 28.04
C LYS A 178 18.98 10.10 27.76
N PHE A 179 20.24 9.68 27.72
CA PHE A 179 20.67 8.31 27.34
C PHE A 179 20.77 7.38 28.55
N ASN A 180 19.66 7.17 29.26
CA ASN A 180 19.65 6.35 30.49
C ASN A 180 19.75 4.85 30.21
N ASN A 181 19.20 4.39 29.08
CA ASN A 181 19.22 2.99 28.70
C ASN A 181 19.56 2.80 27.21
N PHE A 182 19.95 1.57 26.85
CA PHE A 182 20.29 1.25 25.46
C PHE A 182 19.10 1.44 24.50
N ALA A 183 17.86 1.23 24.96
CA ALA A 183 16.67 1.42 24.13
C ALA A 183 16.49 2.88 23.69
N GLN A 184 16.83 3.85 24.54
CA GLN A 184 16.83 5.27 24.22
C GLN A 184 17.92 5.64 23.20
N ALA A 185 19.11 5.05 23.34
CA ALA A 185 20.16 5.21 22.33
C ALA A 185 19.79 4.56 20.98
N LEU A 186 19.04 3.47 21.02
CA LEU A 186 18.48 2.83 19.82
C LEU A 186 17.41 3.70 19.16
N TRP A 187 16.50 4.30 19.94
CA TRP A 187 15.52 5.27 19.46
C TRP A 187 16.22 6.43 18.74
N TRP A 188 17.20 7.05 19.39
CA TRP A 188 18.03 8.08 18.79
C TRP A 188 18.65 7.63 17.47
N GLY A 189 19.29 6.46 17.45
CA GLY A 189 19.92 5.90 16.25
C GLY A 189 18.93 5.72 15.10
N VAL A 190 17.72 5.23 15.36
CA VAL A 190 16.67 5.07 14.35
C VAL A 190 16.25 6.44 13.79
N ILE A 191 15.99 7.41 14.66
CA ILE A 191 15.56 8.76 14.25
C ILE A 191 16.67 9.51 13.48
N THR A 192 17.93 9.33 13.86
CA THR A 192 19.08 9.96 13.19
C THR A 192 19.41 9.29 11.86
N LEU A 193 19.50 7.95 11.81
CA LEU A 193 19.86 7.23 10.57
C LEU A 193 18.75 7.25 9.52
N CYS A 194 17.48 7.35 9.94
CA CYS A 194 16.36 7.61 9.06
C CYS A 194 16.21 9.09 8.69
N THR A 195 17.14 9.97 9.09
CA THR A 195 17.14 11.42 8.78
C THR A 195 15.89 12.17 9.27
N VAL A 196 15.19 11.66 10.28
CA VAL A 196 13.99 12.31 10.86
C VAL A 196 14.42 13.46 11.78
N GLY A 197 15.34 13.19 12.71
CA GLY A 197 15.97 14.22 13.53
C GLY A 197 15.01 15.06 14.39
N TYR A 198 14.19 14.42 15.25
CA TYR A 198 13.28 15.15 16.14
C TYR A 198 13.97 16.14 17.09
N GLY A 199 15.24 15.90 17.44
CA GLY A 199 16.00 16.74 18.37
C GLY A 199 15.60 16.57 19.84
N ASP A 200 14.74 15.59 20.13
CA ASP A 200 14.32 15.20 21.48
C ASP A 200 15.48 14.60 22.28
N MET A 201 16.37 13.86 21.63
CA MET A 201 17.59 13.28 22.21
C MET A 201 18.79 13.61 21.32
N VAL A 202 19.86 14.16 21.91
CA VAL A 202 21.09 14.53 21.19
C VAL A 202 22.29 14.27 22.10
N PRO A 203 23.40 13.69 21.60
CA PRO A 203 24.61 13.53 22.40
C PRO A 203 25.13 14.90 22.84
N GLU A 204 25.47 15.04 24.12
CA GLU A 204 25.92 16.31 24.69
C GLU A 204 27.44 16.40 24.71
N THR A 205 28.11 15.26 24.96
CA THR A 205 29.57 15.21 25.03
C THR A 205 30.20 15.45 23.66
N TRP A 206 31.39 16.05 23.67
CA TRP A 206 32.17 16.25 22.45
C TRP A 206 32.52 14.92 21.77
N GLN A 207 32.89 13.90 22.57
CA GLN A 207 33.22 12.56 22.07
C GLN A 207 32.00 11.88 21.43
N GLY A 208 30.85 11.92 22.11
CA GLY A 208 29.58 11.42 21.59
C GLY A 208 29.17 12.12 20.30
N LYS A 209 29.33 13.44 20.21
CA LYS A 209 29.07 14.20 18.97
C LYS A 209 29.96 13.80 17.80
N ILE A 210 31.26 13.59 18.03
CA ILE A 210 32.18 13.13 16.97
C ILE A 210 31.78 11.74 16.48
N ILE A 211 31.57 10.80 17.39
CA ILE A 211 31.18 9.43 17.05
C ILE A 211 29.82 9.43 16.33
N ALA A 212 28.84 10.15 16.88
CA ALA A 212 27.51 10.29 16.28
C ALA A 212 27.59 10.87 14.86
N SER A 213 28.41 11.90 14.64
CA SER A 213 28.57 12.50 13.31
C SER A 213 29.17 11.52 12.31
N PHE A 214 30.22 10.80 12.71
CA PHE A 214 30.84 9.79 11.84
C PHE A 214 29.90 8.63 11.53
N CYS A 215 29.23 8.08 12.56
CA CYS A 215 28.25 7.02 12.41
C CYS A 215 27.03 7.45 11.58
N ALA A 216 26.56 8.69 11.73
CA ALA A 216 25.45 9.23 10.94
C ALA A 216 25.80 9.31 9.45
N LEU A 217 26.97 9.83 9.09
CA LEU A 217 27.40 9.91 7.69
C LEU A 217 27.43 8.52 7.00
N LEU A 218 27.97 7.52 7.70
CA LEU A 218 28.00 6.15 7.19
C LEU A 218 26.60 5.51 7.16
N GLY A 219 25.84 5.61 8.24
CA GLY A 219 24.56 4.94 8.39
C GLY A 219 23.47 5.49 7.46
N ILE A 220 23.39 6.81 7.27
CA ILE A 220 22.43 7.44 6.35
C ILE A 220 22.62 6.90 4.93
N SER A 221 23.87 6.72 4.51
CA SER A 221 24.20 6.17 3.19
C SER A 221 23.58 4.79 2.99
N PHE A 222 23.67 3.90 3.98
CA PHE A 222 23.09 2.55 3.90
C PHE A 222 21.56 2.53 3.94
N PHE A 223 20.93 3.39 4.76
CA PHE A 223 19.47 3.48 4.82
C PHE A 223 18.86 4.12 3.57
N ALA A 224 19.61 4.94 2.83
CA ALA A 224 19.18 5.51 1.54
C ALA A 224 19.25 4.52 0.37
N LEU A 225 20.12 3.51 0.42
CA LEU A 225 20.33 2.55 -0.68
C LEU A 225 19.07 1.76 -1.07
N PRO A 226 18.24 1.22 -0.15
CA PRO A 226 16.98 0.55 -0.49
C PRO A 226 16.08 1.37 -1.42
N ALA A 227 15.96 2.68 -1.18
CA ALA A 227 15.15 3.57 -2.01
C ALA A 227 15.77 3.73 -3.42
N GLY A 228 17.10 3.87 -3.50
CA GLY A 228 17.83 3.95 -4.77
C GLY A 228 17.77 2.67 -5.61
N ILE A 229 17.92 1.51 -4.98
CA ILE A 229 17.83 0.18 -5.63
C ILE A 229 16.41 -0.03 -6.18
N LEU A 230 15.37 0.25 -5.38
CA LEU A 230 14.00 0.12 -5.86
C LEU A 230 13.70 1.11 -6.99
N GLY A 231 14.13 2.36 -6.86
CA GLY A 231 13.94 3.40 -7.89
C GLY A 231 14.56 3.01 -9.23
N SER A 232 15.82 2.58 -9.23
CA SER A 232 16.50 2.12 -10.45
C SER A 232 15.88 0.84 -11.02
N GLY A 233 15.48 -0.10 -10.16
CA GLY A 233 14.77 -1.32 -10.55
C GLY A 233 13.42 -1.05 -11.23
N PHE A 234 12.65 -0.06 -10.75
CA PHE A 234 11.42 0.38 -11.41
C PHE A 234 11.70 1.02 -12.77
N ALA A 235 12.69 1.91 -12.85
CA ALA A 235 13.06 2.56 -14.11
C ALA A 235 13.47 1.55 -15.20
N LEU A 236 14.33 0.59 -14.85
CA LEU A 236 14.75 -0.48 -15.75
C LEU A 236 13.57 -1.33 -16.21
N LYS A 237 12.64 -1.66 -15.31
CA LYS A 237 11.47 -2.47 -15.64
C LYS A 237 10.49 -1.75 -16.56
N VAL A 238 10.30 -0.45 -16.38
CA VAL A 238 9.51 0.39 -17.29
C VAL A 238 10.17 0.43 -18.68
N GLN A 239 11.49 0.61 -18.74
CA GLN A 239 12.24 0.61 -20.00
C GLN A 239 12.14 -0.74 -20.73
N GLN A 240 12.28 -1.86 -20.00
CA GLN A 240 12.11 -3.21 -20.56
C GLN A 240 10.68 -3.43 -21.09
N GLN A 241 9.66 -2.98 -20.36
CA GLN A 241 8.26 -3.07 -20.83
C GLN A 241 8.02 -2.27 -22.11
N GLN A 242 8.63 -1.10 -22.25
CA GLN A 242 8.56 -0.33 -23.49
C GLN A 242 9.18 -1.09 -24.67
N ARG A 243 10.39 -1.65 -24.50
CA ARG A 243 11.05 -2.48 -25.53
C ARG A 243 10.20 -3.70 -25.93
N GLN A 244 9.62 -4.39 -24.95
CA GLN A 244 8.70 -5.51 -25.22
C GLN A 244 7.44 -5.07 -25.97
N LYS A 245 6.86 -3.90 -25.66
CA LYS A 245 5.72 -3.37 -26.43
C LYS A 245 6.09 -3.12 -27.89
N HIS A 246 7.28 -2.59 -28.18
CA HIS A 246 7.76 -2.41 -29.55
C HIS A 246 7.90 -3.76 -30.29
N MET A 247 8.46 -4.77 -29.62
CA MET A 247 8.56 -6.13 -30.17
C MET A 247 7.18 -6.76 -30.43
N ILE A 248 6.23 -6.63 -29.49
CA ILE A 248 4.87 -7.18 -29.63
C ILE A 248 4.12 -6.51 -30.78
N ARG A 249 4.27 -5.19 -30.96
CA ARG A 249 3.69 -4.48 -32.12
C ARG A 249 4.18 -5.03 -33.45
N ARG A 250 5.41 -5.56 -33.53
CA ARG A 250 5.95 -6.23 -34.73
C ARG A 250 5.43 -7.66 -34.91
N ARG A 251 4.99 -8.34 -33.84
CA ARG A 251 4.43 -9.70 -33.93
C ARG A 251 3.05 -9.74 -34.61
N GLN A 252 2.22 -8.72 -34.38
CA GLN A 252 0.89 -8.64 -35.01
C GLN A 252 0.94 -8.67 -36.55
N PRO A 253 1.69 -7.80 -37.24
CA PRO A 253 1.76 -7.85 -38.70
C PRO A 253 2.39 -9.15 -39.22
N ALA A 254 3.37 -9.72 -38.51
CA ALA A 254 3.95 -11.02 -38.87
C ALA A 254 2.91 -12.16 -38.79
N ALA A 255 2.08 -12.18 -37.74
CA ALA A 255 1.00 -13.15 -37.63
C ALA A 255 -0.05 -12.98 -38.74
N THR A 256 -0.41 -11.74 -39.07
CA THR A 256 -1.35 -11.46 -40.17
C THR A 256 -0.79 -11.92 -41.51
N LEU A 257 0.50 -11.71 -41.77
CA LEU A 257 1.17 -12.15 -43.00
C LEU A 257 1.13 -13.67 -43.17
N ILE A 258 1.43 -14.41 -42.10
CA ILE A 258 1.36 -15.88 -42.12
C ILE A 258 -0.08 -16.35 -42.38
N GLN A 259 -1.07 -15.72 -41.74
CA GLN A 259 -2.48 -16.05 -41.94
C GLN A 259 -2.96 -15.74 -43.35
N SER A 260 -2.53 -14.62 -43.96
CA SER A 260 -2.88 -14.31 -45.34
C SER A 260 -2.23 -15.29 -46.32
N LEU A 261 -0.96 -15.64 -46.12
CA LEU A 261 -0.26 -16.62 -46.97
C LEU A 261 -0.94 -17.99 -46.94
N TRP A 262 -1.32 -18.46 -45.74
CA TRP A 262 -2.04 -19.72 -45.61
C TRP A 262 -3.42 -19.68 -46.29
N ARG A 263 -4.15 -18.56 -46.18
CA ARG A 263 -5.45 -18.38 -46.86
C ARG A 263 -5.32 -18.37 -48.38
N CYS A 264 -4.27 -17.77 -48.93
CA CYS A 264 -4.01 -17.81 -50.37
C CYS A 264 -3.71 -19.25 -50.83
N TYR A 265 -2.82 -19.95 -50.12
CA TYR A 265 -2.51 -21.36 -50.43
C TYR A 265 -3.74 -22.26 -50.37
N ALA A 266 -4.60 -22.08 -49.36
CA ALA A 266 -5.84 -22.83 -49.21
C ALA A 266 -6.95 -22.46 -50.22
N ALA A 267 -6.81 -21.34 -50.93
CA ALA A 267 -7.74 -20.95 -51.99
C ALA A 267 -7.31 -21.48 -53.37
N ASP A 268 -6.01 -21.71 -53.56
CA ASP A 268 -5.42 -22.29 -54.77
C ASP A 268 -5.45 -23.85 -54.78
N SER A 269 -5.87 -24.48 -53.67
CA SER A 269 -6.02 -25.94 -53.51
C SER A 269 -7.47 -26.38 -53.46
#